data_AF-H0GNT3-F1
#
_entry.id   AF-H0GNT3-F1
#
_cell.length_a   1.000
_cell.length_b   1.000
_cell.length_c   1.000
_cell.angle_alpha   90.00
_cell.angle_beta   90.00
_cell.angle_gamma   90.00
#
_symmetry.space_group_name_H-M   'P 1'
#
loop_
_entity.id
_entity.type
_entity.pdbx_description
1 polymer ?
#
loop_
_entity_poly.entity_id
_entity_poly.type
_entity_poly.pdbx_seq_one_letter_code
_entity_poly.pdbx_strand_id
1 'polypeptide(L)'
;MIAKDEMKKTAIRSMLSAIKNKEIALKGKSADEYSLYDMYSKLISQRKDSINEFLANKRDDLVAKEQGEMDIIKKYMDQLPVSSELDIDQNVKKLLDALKTKAGEKKVQIKEIMGEIDWKSLPTEWKTSPTAIKNSIVKQFKEIFK
;
A
#
# COMPACT_ATOMS: atom_id res chain seq x y z
N MET A 1 16.10 -20.27 26.55
CA MET A 1 15.34 -20.80 25.38
C MET A 1 14.66 -19.61 24.74
N ILE A 2 15.08 -19.20 23.54
CA ILE A 2 14.46 -18.08 22.82
C ILE A 2 12.99 -18.46 22.62
N ALA A 3 12.06 -17.62 23.10
CA ALA A 3 10.63 -17.87 22.99
C ALA A 3 10.31 -18.26 21.53
N LYS A 4 9.70 -19.43 21.34
CA LYS A 4 9.25 -19.89 20.02
C LYS A 4 8.09 -19.02 19.58
N ASP A 5 8.40 -17.88 18.97
CA ASP A 5 7.42 -17.03 18.32
C ASP A 5 7.05 -17.67 16.97
N GLU A 6 6.29 -18.76 17.05
CA GLU A 6 5.82 -19.53 15.88
C GLU A 6 4.94 -18.67 14.97
N MET A 7 4.23 -17.69 15.51
CA MET A 7 3.45 -16.71 14.75
C MET A 7 4.37 -15.86 13.87
N LYS A 8 5.37 -15.21 14.47
CA LYS A 8 6.37 -14.42 13.72
C LYS A 8 7.09 -15.24 12.67
N LYS A 9 7.49 -16.46 13.01
CA LYS A 9 8.15 -17.37 12.07
C LYS A 9 7.25 -17.72 10.88
N THR A 10 5.97 -17.97 11.12
CA THR A 10 4.99 -18.28 10.08
C THR A 10 4.75 -17.07 9.18
N ALA A 11 4.54 -15.88 9.76
CA ALA A 11 4.37 -14.64 9.03
C ALA A 11 5.58 -14.33 8.12
N ILE A 12 6.81 -14.43 8.66
CA ILE A 12 8.04 -14.18 7.89
C ILE A 12 8.18 -15.18 6.74
N ARG A 13 7.90 -16.47 6.96
CA ARG A 13 7.95 -17.47 5.88
C ARG A 13 6.95 -17.17 4.78
N SER A 14 5.73 -16.79 5.15
CA SER A 14 4.69 -16.38 4.21
C SER A 14 5.13 -15.17 3.38
N MET A 15 5.72 -14.16 4.04
CA MET A 15 6.30 -12.99 3.36
C MET A 15 7.42 -13.37 2.40
N LEU A 16 8.35 -14.24 2.81
CA LEU A 16 9.44 -14.71 1.95
C LEU A 16 8.91 -15.46 0.71
N SER A 17 7.89 -16.30 0.88
CA SER A 17 7.21 -16.95 -0.25
C SER A 17 6.54 -15.94 -1.18
N ALA A 18 5.88 -14.91 -0.63
CA ALA A 18 5.28 -13.84 -1.43
C ALA A 18 6.33 -13.05 -2.21
N ILE A 19 7.47 -12.72 -1.59
CA ILE A 19 8.63 -12.10 -2.24
C ILE A 19 9.11 -12.99 -3.38
N LYS A 20 9.28 -14.29 -3.13
CA LYS A 20 9.78 -15.20 -4.17
C LYS A 20 8.83 -15.28 -5.37
N ASN A 21 7.53 -15.36 -5.11
CA ASN A 21 6.51 -15.33 -6.15
C ASN A 21 6.53 -14.01 -6.94
N LYS A 22 6.78 -12.88 -6.26
CA LYS A 22 6.95 -11.57 -6.91
C LYS A 22 8.17 -11.55 -7.82
N GLU A 23 9.32 -12.05 -7.37
CA GLU A 23 10.54 -12.17 -8.20
C GLU A 23 10.30 -13.03 -9.45
N ILE A 24 9.59 -14.15 -9.30
CA ILE A 24 9.19 -15.00 -10.43
C ILE A 24 8.34 -14.20 -11.43
N ALA A 25 7.35 -13.46 -10.94
CA ALA A 25 6.52 -12.60 -11.79
C ALA A 25 7.31 -11.48 -12.48
N LEU A 26 8.38 -10.99 -11.84
CA LEU A 26 9.34 -10.03 -12.40
C LEU A 26 10.39 -10.68 -13.33
N LYS A 27 10.20 -11.95 -13.71
CA LYS A 27 11.13 -12.74 -14.55
C LYS A 27 12.53 -12.85 -13.94
N GLY A 28 12.60 -13.05 -12.63
CA GLY A 28 13.84 -13.28 -11.89
C GLY A 28 14.58 -12.03 -11.42
N LYS A 29 14.02 -10.83 -11.64
CA LYS A 29 14.55 -9.60 -11.06
C LYS A 29 14.19 -9.51 -9.57
N SER A 30 15.12 -9.01 -8.76
CA SER A 30 14.88 -8.71 -7.35
C SER A 30 13.74 -7.70 -7.19
N ALA A 31 12.93 -7.90 -6.15
CA ALA A 31 11.91 -6.93 -5.76
C ALA A 31 12.61 -5.71 -5.14
N ASP A 32 12.32 -4.53 -5.68
CA ASP A 32 12.72 -3.24 -5.11
C ASP A 32 11.82 -2.85 -3.92
N GLU A 33 12.21 -1.81 -3.19
CA GLU A 33 11.48 -1.30 -2.03
C GLU A 33 10.02 -0.91 -2.36
N TYR A 34 9.77 -0.37 -3.56
CA TYR A 34 8.43 0.05 -3.98
C TYR A 34 7.52 -1.14 -4.26
N SER A 35 8.03 -2.17 -4.93
CA SER A 35 7.29 -3.39 -5.20
C SER A 35 7.07 -4.23 -3.94
N LEU A 36 8.00 -4.19 -2.98
CA LEU A 36 7.83 -4.75 -1.65
C LEU A 36 6.75 -4.01 -0.87
N TYR A 37 6.74 -2.66 -0.91
CA TYR A 37 5.71 -1.86 -0.27
C TYR A 37 4.31 -2.19 -0.81
N ASP A 38 4.15 -2.25 -2.14
CA ASP A 38 2.89 -2.63 -2.78
C ASP A 38 2.44 -4.04 -2.38
N MET A 39 3.38 -4.98 -2.29
CA MET A 39 3.11 -6.35 -1.87
C MET A 39 2.68 -6.41 -0.40
N TYR A 40 3.38 -5.73 0.51
CA TYR A 40 3.02 -5.69 1.93
C TYR A 40 1.68 -5.00 2.17
N SER A 41 1.39 -3.91 1.46
CA SER A 41 0.09 -3.25 1.49
C SER A 41 -1.04 -4.21 1.08
N LYS A 42 -0.84 -4.98 0.00
CA LYS A 42 -1.78 -6.02 -0.41
C LYS A 42 -1.97 -7.10 0.65
N LEU A 43 -0.89 -7.61 1.23
CA LEU A 43 -0.98 -8.62 2.29
C LEU A 43 -1.77 -8.05 3.47
N ILE A 44 -1.46 -6.85 3.95
CA ILE A 44 -2.20 -6.20 5.04
C ILE A 44 -3.70 -6.10 4.71
N SER A 45 -4.06 -5.71 3.49
CA SER A 45 -5.48 -5.66 3.08
C SER A 45 -6.15 -7.03 3.20
N GLN A 46 -5.52 -8.09 2.68
CA GLN A 46 -6.07 -9.45 2.75
C GLN A 46 -6.32 -9.90 4.20
N ARG A 47 -5.40 -9.57 5.13
CA ARG A 47 -5.61 -9.88 6.56
C ARG A 47 -6.74 -9.06 7.16
N LYS A 48 -6.86 -7.77 6.82
CA LYS A 48 -8.00 -6.95 7.27
C LYS A 48 -9.33 -7.55 6.80
N ASP A 49 -9.38 -8.02 5.57
CA ASP A 49 -10.58 -8.68 5.01
C ASP A 49 -10.89 -9.97 5.79
N SER A 50 -9.90 -10.83 6.03
CA SER A 50 -10.06 -12.04 6.84
C SER A 50 -10.46 -11.76 8.29
N ILE A 51 -9.90 -10.73 8.92
CA ILE A 51 -10.29 -10.29 10.27
C ILE A 51 -11.77 -9.93 10.31
N ASN A 52 -12.25 -9.16 9.33
CA ASN A 52 -13.65 -8.77 9.26
C ASN A 52 -14.58 -9.99 9.09
N GLU A 53 -14.18 -10.95 8.25
CA GLU A 53 -14.92 -12.21 8.06
C GLU A 53 -14.95 -13.07 9.34
N PHE A 54 -13.82 -13.19 10.05
CA PHE A 54 -13.77 -13.96 11.30
C PHE A 54 -14.54 -13.29 12.43
N LEU A 55 -14.49 -11.96 12.53
CA LEU A 55 -15.33 -11.18 13.45
C LEU A 55 -16.81 -11.41 13.18
N ALA A 56 -17.24 -11.38 11.92
CA ALA A 56 -18.63 -11.64 11.53
C ALA A 56 -19.10 -13.05 11.95
N ASN A 57 -18.18 -14.03 11.96
CA ASN A 57 -18.43 -15.41 12.35
C ASN A 57 -18.10 -15.73 13.82
N LYS A 58 -17.79 -14.71 14.65
CA LYS A 58 -17.44 -14.86 16.08
C LYS A 58 -16.27 -15.81 16.34
N ARG A 59 -15.28 -15.81 15.44
CA ARG A 59 -14.04 -16.61 15.52
C ARG A 59 -12.89 -15.77 16.06
N ASP A 60 -12.99 -15.34 17.31
CA ASP A 60 -12.00 -14.46 17.96
C ASP A 60 -10.60 -15.07 18.02
N ASP A 61 -10.51 -16.41 18.05
CA ASP A 61 -9.26 -17.17 17.96
C ASP A 61 -8.50 -16.88 16.65
N LEU A 62 -9.22 -16.79 15.54
CA LEU A 62 -8.64 -16.49 14.23
C LEU A 62 -8.38 -15.00 14.04
N VAL A 63 -9.23 -14.14 14.61
CA VAL A 63 -9.03 -12.68 14.60
C VAL A 63 -7.69 -12.33 15.25
N ALA A 64 -7.42 -12.86 16.45
CA ALA A 64 -6.17 -12.61 17.15
C ALA A 64 -4.95 -13.06 16.34
N LYS A 65 -5.07 -14.20 15.64
CA LYS A 65 -4.00 -14.72 14.78
C LYS A 65 -3.73 -13.79 13.58
N GLU A 66 -4.77 -13.44 12.82
CA GLU A 66 -4.63 -12.56 11.65
C GLU A 66 -4.13 -11.17 12.02
N GLN A 67 -4.60 -10.63 13.15
CA GLN A 67 -4.15 -9.35 13.68
C GLN A 67 -2.65 -9.39 14.01
N GLY A 68 -2.19 -10.43 14.71
CA GLY A 68 -0.77 -10.60 15.01
C GLY A 68 0.10 -10.72 13.76
N GLU A 69 -0.34 -11.50 12.77
CA GLU A 69 0.37 -11.57 11.49
C GLU A 69 0.37 -10.23 10.74
N MET A 70 -0.72 -9.49 10.75
CA MET A 70 -0.81 -8.16 10.13
C MET A 70 0.17 -7.18 10.77
N ASP A 71 0.28 -7.18 12.10
CA ASP A 71 1.17 -6.27 12.83
C ASP A 71 2.65 -6.57 12.56
N ILE A 72 3.00 -7.85 12.36
CA ILE A 72 4.34 -8.24 11.91
C ILE A 72 4.63 -7.68 10.52
N ILE A 73 3.70 -7.79 9.57
CA ILE A 73 3.91 -7.22 8.22
C ILE A 73 4.06 -5.70 8.28
N LYS A 74 3.20 -5.00 9.02
CA LYS A 74 3.31 -3.55 9.20
C LYS A 74 4.69 -3.14 9.71
N LYS A 75 5.19 -3.84 10.74
CA LYS A 75 6.53 -3.58 11.29
C LYS A 75 7.65 -3.66 10.24
N TYR A 76 7.55 -4.56 9.27
CA TYR A 76 8.53 -4.65 8.18
C TYR A 76 8.26 -3.66 7.05
N MET A 77 7.00 -3.32 6.80
CA MET A 77 6.60 -2.28 5.84
C MET A 77 7.11 -0.90 6.27
N ASP A 78 6.99 -0.57 7.55
CA ASP A 78 7.46 0.71 8.13
C ASP A 78 8.99 0.86 8.10
N GLN A 79 9.73 -0.23 7.90
CA GLN A 79 11.19 -0.21 7.77
C GLN A 79 11.67 -0.03 6.32
N LEU A 80 10.75 -0.09 5.33
CA LEU A 80 11.12 0.15 3.94
C LEU A 80 11.49 1.64 3.75
N PRO A 81 12.51 1.95 2.92
CA PRO A 81 12.97 3.32 2.67
C PRO A 81 12.02 4.06 1.69
N VAL A 82 10.73 4.05 1.99
CA VAL A 82 9.65 4.67 1.21
C VAL A 82 8.97 5.76 2.02
N SER A 83 8.37 6.73 1.34
CA SER A 83 7.59 7.78 2.01
C SER A 83 6.39 7.20 2.75
N SER A 84 6.03 7.82 3.87
CA SER A 84 4.87 7.38 4.64
C SER A 84 3.57 7.59 3.88
N GLU A 85 2.53 6.81 4.19
CA GLU A 85 1.20 6.99 3.59
C GLU A 85 0.68 8.42 3.78
N LEU A 86 0.98 9.04 4.94
CA LEU A 86 0.61 10.42 5.24
C LEU A 86 1.31 11.42 4.32
N ASP A 87 2.61 11.25 4.09
CA ASP A 87 3.37 12.14 3.20
C ASP A 87 2.90 12.01 1.75
N ILE A 88 2.63 10.78 1.30
CA ILE A 88 2.07 10.52 -0.03
C ILE A 88 0.70 11.21 -0.15
N ASP A 89 -0.18 11.02 0.83
CA ASP A 89 -1.51 11.62 0.83
C ASP A 89 -1.44 13.15 0.82
N GLN A 90 -0.53 13.77 1.57
CA GLN A 90 -0.34 15.22 1.56
C GLN A 90 0.18 15.73 0.22
N ASN A 91 1.14 15.04 -0.41
CA ASN A 91 1.69 15.43 -1.70
C ASN A 91 0.64 15.31 -2.80
N VAL A 92 -0.14 14.22 -2.80
CA VAL A 92 -1.25 14.02 -3.72
C VAL A 92 -2.32 15.09 -3.52
N LYS A 93 -2.66 15.44 -2.28
CA LYS A 93 -3.63 16.50 -2.00
C LYS A 93 -3.22 17.83 -2.62
N LYS A 94 -1.97 18.26 -2.38
CA LYS A 94 -1.41 19.50 -2.95
C LYS A 94 -1.44 19.48 -4.48
N LEU A 95 -1.11 18.35 -5.08
CA LEU A 95 -1.15 18.17 -6.54
C LEU A 95 -2.59 18.32 -7.07
N LEU A 96 -3.56 17.66 -6.44
CA LEU A 96 -4.97 17.70 -6.83
C LEU A 96 -5.59 19.09 -6.64
N ASP A 97 -5.27 19.78 -5.55
CA ASP A 97 -5.71 21.16 -5.30
C ASP A 97 -5.19 22.12 -6.37
N ALA A 98 -3.90 22.02 -6.72
CA ALA A 98 -3.30 22.82 -7.79
C ALA A 98 -3.97 22.56 -9.16
N LEU A 99 -4.29 21.30 -9.46
CA LEU A 99 -5.01 20.93 -10.67
C LEU A 99 -6.46 21.44 -10.67
N LYS A 100 -7.16 21.41 -9.52
CA LYS A 100 -8.50 22.00 -9.38
C LYS A 100 -8.47 23.50 -9.65
N THR A 101 -7.51 24.23 -9.08
CA THR A 101 -7.36 25.67 -9.34
C THR A 101 -7.10 25.97 -10.81
N LYS A 102 -6.25 25.18 -11.48
CA LYS A 102 -5.94 25.33 -12.92
C LYS A 102 -7.15 25.01 -13.81
N ALA A 103 -7.98 24.04 -13.42
CA ALA A 103 -9.16 23.63 -14.19
C ALA A 103 -10.37 24.56 -14.01
N GLY A 104 -10.48 25.26 -12.87
CA GLY A 104 -11.61 26.13 -12.54
C GLY A 104 -12.90 25.32 -12.37
N GLU A 105 -14.00 25.78 -12.98
CA GLU A 105 -15.31 25.11 -12.94
C GLU A 105 -15.41 23.90 -13.89
N LYS A 106 -14.36 23.59 -14.65
CA LYS A 106 -14.39 22.45 -15.58
C LYS A 106 -14.46 21.15 -14.80
N LYS A 107 -15.33 20.25 -15.25
CA LYS A 107 -15.44 18.89 -14.74
C LYS A 107 -14.17 18.10 -15.12
N VAL A 108 -13.26 17.96 -14.18
CA VAL A 108 -12.04 17.16 -14.33
C VAL A 108 -12.35 15.69 -14.10
N GLN A 109 -11.76 14.81 -14.90
CA GLN A 109 -11.84 13.37 -14.73
C GLN A 109 -10.51 12.80 -14.20
N ILE A 110 -10.58 11.69 -13.46
CA ILE A 110 -9.37 10.99 -12.97
C ILE A 110 -8.42 10.65 -14.13
N LYS A 111 -8.95 10.28 -15.31
CA LYS A 111 -8.13 9.97 -16.49
C LYS A 111 -7.25 11.16 -16.92
N GLU A 112 -7.78 12.38 -16.84
CA GLU A 112 -7.06 13.60 -17.24
C GLU A 112 -5.95 13.89 -16.23
N ILE A 113 -6.24 13.81 -14.93
CA ILE A 113 -5.25 13.95 -13.85
C ILE A 113 -4.11 12.94 -14.03
N MET A 114 -4.44 11.67 -14.26
CA MET A 114 -3.43 10.62 -14.46
C MET A 114 -2.58 10.86 -15.72
N GLY A 115 -3.12 11.56 -16.73
CA GLY A 115 -2.42 11.93 -17.94
C GLY A 115 -1.50 13.14 -17.80
N GLU A 116 -1.78 14.06 -16.85
CA GLU A 116 -0.92 15.22 -16.56
C GLU A 116 0.28 14.87 -15.66
N ILE A 117 0.26 13.71 -14.99
CA ILE A 117 1.33 13.29 -14.07
C ILE A 117 2.53 12.69 -14.82
N ASP A 118 3.74 13.14 -14.47
CA ASP A 118 4.97 12.49 -14.93
C ASP A 118 5.29 11.22 -14.14
N TRP A 119 4.86 10.08 -14.67
CA TRP A 119 5.10 8.77 -14.05
C TRP A 119 6.54 8.28 -14.11
N LYS A 120 7.46 8.97 -14.80
CA LYS A 120 8.86 8.56 -14.88
C LYS A 120 9.70 9.11 -13.72
N SER A 121 9.47 10.38 -13.36
CA SER A 121 10.24 11.09 -12.33
C SER A 121 9.55 11.07 -10.97
N LEU A 122 8.23 11.32 -10.94
CA LEU A 122 7.46 11.55 -9.72
C LEU A 122 7.58 10.42 -8.68
N PRO A 123 7.50 9.12 -9.03
CA PRO A 123 7.63 8.04 -8.04
C PRO A 123 8.99 8.05 -7.33
N THR A 124 10.06 8.39 -8.07
CA THR A 124 11.42 8.48 -7.54
C THR A 124 11.59 9.70 -6.64
N GLU A 125 11.06 10.85 -7.05
CA GLU A 125 11.09 12.09 -6.27
C GLU A 125 10.35 11.94 -4.93
N TRP A 126 9.20 11.29 -4.97
CA TRP A 126 8.35 11.08 -3.80
C TRP A 126 8.68 9.79 -3.05
N LYS A 127 9.71 9.05 -3.46
CA LYS A 127 10.14 7.78 -2.87
C LYS A 127 8.96 6.84 -2.59
N THR A 128 8.12 6.63 -3.58
CA THR A 128 6.90 5.82 -3.44
C THR A 128 6.60 5.05 -4.71
N SER A 129 5.79 3.99 -4.60
CA SER A 129 5.31 3.27 -5.76
C SER A 129 4.29 4.11 -6.56
N PRO A 130 4.23 3.93 -7.90
CA PRO A 130 3.15 4.48 -8.71
C PRO A 130 1.76 4.03 -8.26
N THR A 131 1.65 2.80 -7.73
CA THR A 131 0.40 2.23 -7.23
C THR A 131 -0.12 3.02 -6.02
N ALA A 132 0.76 3.35 -5.08
CA ALA A 132 0.39 4.12 -3.89
C ALA A 132 -0.12 5.52 -4.26
N ILE A 133 0.55 6.21 -5.20
CA ILE A 133 0.10 7.51 -5.73
C ILE A 133 -1.30 7.37 -6.35
N LYS A 134 -1.52 6.35 -7.19
CA LYS A 134 -2.83 6.13 -7.84
C LYS A 134 -3.94 5.88 -6.83
N ASN A 135 -3.69 5.04 -5.83
CA ASN A 135 -4.68 4.73 -4.79
C ASN A 135 -5.04 5.99 -3.98
N SER A 136 -4.04 6.80 -3.63
CA SER A 136 -4.23 8.07 -2.94
C SER A 136 -5.03 9.08 -3.79
N ILE A 137 -4.74 9.18 -5.10
CA ILE A 137 -5.52 10.03 -6.02
C ILE A 137 -6.99 9.60 -6.03
N VAL A 138 -7.27 8.30 -6.19
CA VAL A 138 -8.64 7.79 -6.23
C VAL A 138 -9.39 8.04 -4.91
N LYS A 139 -8.71 7.87 -3.77
CA LYS A 139 -9.24 8.14 -2.42
C LYS A 139 -9.65 9.61 -2.28
N GLN A 140 -8.77 10.53 -2.65
CA GLN A 140 -8.94 11.96 -2.40
C GLN A 140 -9.71 12.70 -3.50
N PHE A 141 -9.77 12.17 -4.72
CA PHE A 141 -10.43 12.82 -5.85
C PHE A 141 -11.89 13.18 -5.54
N LYS A 142 -12.62 12.28 -4.88
CA LYS A 142 -14.03 12.51 -4.50
C LYS A 142 -14.19 13.59 -3.43
N GLU A 143 -13.16 13.87 -2.63
CA GLU A 143 -13.23 14.91 -1.61
C GLU A 143 -12.90 16.28 -2.21
N ILE A 144 -11.92 16.33 -3.11
CA ILE A 144 -11.41 17.58 -3.70
C ILE A 144 -12.30 18.05 -4.85
N PHE A 145 -12.79 17.16 -5.73
CA PHE A 145 -13.57 17.50 -6.93
C PHE A 145 -15.09 17.32 -6.78
N LYS A 146 -15.59 17.25 -5.54
CA LYS A 146 -16.97 17.61 -5.25
C LYS A 146 -17.18 19.11 -5.46
#